data_AF-A0A7J7DAF1-F1
#
_entry.id   AF-A0A7J7DAF1-F1
#
_cell.length_a   1.000
_cell.length_b   1.000
_cell.length_c   1.000
_cell.angle_alpha   90.00
_cell.angle_beta   90.00
_cell.angle_gamma   90.00
#
_symmetry.space_group_name_H-M   'P 1'
#
loop_
_entity.id
_entity.type
_entity.pdbx_description
1 polymer ?
#
loop_
_entity_poly.entity_id
_entity_poly.type
_entity_poly.pdbx_seq_one_letter_code
_entity_poly.pdbx_strand_id
1 'polypeptide(L)'
;MDQAHKEDIRRLLEALLKASKDLHQNPIFSTKDPQQTVRALLAIAADADPNLFDDPIFFKLGQLIRSLKTHLKELEKSQDHSFRSLLRRQITYYKVSQLGYAIEAEIQAYLDGDTVRNLVKTLQESDDENQKVKVLDEFEKRL
;
A
#
# COMPACT_ATOMS: atom_id res chain seq x y z
N MET A 1 11.44 -18.14 0.56
CA MET A 1 11.04 -17.42 -0.67
C MET A 1 12.25 -17.31 -1.56
N ASP A 2 12.07 -17.57 -2.85
CA ASP A 2 13.14 -17.39 -3.84
C ASP A 2 13.42 -15.89 -4.05
N GLN A 3 14.65 -15.51 -4.42
CA GLN A 3 15.06 -14.09 -4.49
C GLN A 3 14.22 -13.30 -5.51
N ALA A 4 13.83 -13.94 -6.62
CA ALA A 4 12.96 -13.34 -7.64
C ALA A 4 11.58 -12.98 -7.07
N HIS A 5 11.00 -13.86 -6.27
CA HIS A 5 9.69 -13.65 -5.65
C HIS A 5 9.71 -12.51 -4.62
N LYS A 6 10.83 -12.35 -3.90
CA LYS A 6 11.00 -11.24 -2.96
C LYS A 6 11.04 -9.88 -3.66
N GLU A 7 11.73 -9.79 -4.80
CA GLU A 7 11.80 -8.56 -5.60
C GLU A 7 10.45 -8.21 -6.25
N ASP A 8 9.69 -9.20 -6.71
CA ASP A 8 8.35 -8.99 -7.26
C ASP A 8 7.38 -8.45 -6.21
N ILE A 9 7.41 -9.02 -4.98
CA ILE A 9 6.65 -8.51 -3.84
C ILE A 9 7.09 -7.08 -3.52
N ARG A 10 8.38 -6.79 -3.50
CA ARG A 10 8.90 -5.44 -3.20
C ARG A 10 8.39 -4.41 -4.20
N ARG A 11 8.44 -4.70 -5.51
CA ARG A 11 7.93 -3.84 -6.58
C ARG A 11 6.42 -3.61 -6.46
N LEU A 12 5.67 -4.66 -6.15
CA LEU A 12 4.23 -4.56 -5.92
C LEU A 12 3.92 -3.64 -4.74
N LEU A 13 4.64 -3.79 -3.62
CA LEU A 13 4.47 -2.96 -2.44
C LEU A 13 4.83 -1.49 -2.72
N GLU A 14 5.90 -1.22 -3.48
CA GLU A 14 6.24 0.14 -3.91
C GLU A 14 5.17 0.76 -4.81
N ALA A 15 4.57 -0.03 -5.71
CA ALA A 15 3.47 0.41 -6.56
C ALA A 15 2.20 0.72 -5.75
N LEU A 16 1.86 -0.14 -4.78
CA LEU A 16 0.76 0.07 -3.85
C LEU A 16 1.00 1.29 -2.96
N LEU A 17 2.22 1.49 -2.48
CA LEU A 17 2.62 2.65 -1.68
C LEU A 17 2.41 3.94 -2.47
N LYS A 18 2.86 3.99 -3.72
CA LYS A 18 2.66 5.15 -4.61
C LYS A 18 1.18 5.42 -4.88
N ALA A 19 0.42 4.38 -5.21
CA ALA A 19 -1.02 4.51 -5.45
C ALA A 19 -1.80 4.93 -4.20
N SER A 20 -1.36 4.46 -3.03
CA SER A 20 -1.92 4.88 -1.74
C SER A 20 -1.61 6.35 -1.46
N LYS A 21 -0.40 6.82 -1.78
CA LYS A 21 -0.01 8.23 -1.67
C LYS A 21 -0.88 9.15 -2.52
N ASP A 22 -1.22 8.70 -3.73
CA ASP A 22 -2.13 9.44 -4.62
C ASP A 22 -3.57 9.51 -4.10
N LEU A 23 -3.96 8.57 -3.23
CA LEU A 23 -5.32 8.46 -2.68
C LEU A 23 -5.62 9.51 -1.60
N HIS A 24 -4.64 9.85 -0.76
CA HIS A 24 -4.81 10.84 0.31
C HIS A 24 -4.30 12.24 -0.05
N GLN A 25 -3.43 12.37 -1.06
CA GLN A 25 -3.00 13.68 -1.60
C GLN A 25 -4.08 14.39 -2.42
N ASN A 26 -5.20 13.71 -2.74
CA ASN A 26 -6.37 14.35 -3.33
C ASN A 26 -7.31 14.85 -2.23
N PRO A 27 -7.37 16.17 -1.97
CA PRO A 27 -8.34 16.71 -1.05
C PRO A 27 -9.76 16.41 -1.53
N ILE A 28 -10.68 16.40 -0.56
CA ILE A 28 -12.14 16.21 -0.62
C ILE A 28 -12.84 17.14 -1.67
N PHE A 29 -12.09 18.06 -2.28
CA PHE A 29 -12.50 19.05 -3.28
C PHE A 29 -11.69 19.01 -4.60
N SER A 30 -10.80 18.04 -4.79
CA SER A 30 -9.97 17.92 -6.00
C SER A 30 -10.83 17.48 -7.20
N THR A 31 -10.56 18.05 -8.36
CA THR A 31 -11.24 17.76 -9.65
C THR A 31 -10.93 16.37 -10.22
N LYS A 32 -10.04 15.60 -9.57
CA LYS A 32 -9.73 14.22 -9.92
C LYS A 32 -10.77 13.29 -9.32
N ASP A 33 -11.32 12.37 -10.12
CA ASP A 33 -12.27 11.37 -9.64
C ASP A 33 -11.55 10.41 -8.66
N PRO A 34 -11.79 10.51 -7.34
CA PRO A 34 -11.19 9.60 -6.37
C PRO A 34 -11.59 8.13 -6.60
N GLN A 35 -12.71 7.86 -7.27
CA GLN A 35 -13.05 6.49 -7.68
C GLN A 35 -12.05 5.94 -8.70
N GLN A 36 -11.52 6.78 -9.58
CA GLN A 36 -10.47 6.39 -10.54
C GLN A 36 -9.18 6.00 -9.81
N THR A 37 -8.76 6.76 -8.79
CA THR A 37 -7.58 6.44 -7.98
C THR A 37 -7.79 5.15 -7.18
N VAL A 38 -8.97 4.96 -6.58
CA VAL A 38 -9.32 3.70 -5.90
C VAL A 38 -9.31 2.51 -6.86
N ARG A 39 -9.86 2.66 -8.06
CA ARG A 39 -9.84 1.60 -9.10
C ARG A 39 -8.42 1.27 -9.55
N ALA A 40 -7.55 2.26 -9.72
CA ALA A 40 -6.15 2.04 -10.07
C ALA A 40 -5.41 1.24 -8.99
N LEU A 41 -5.60 1.59 -7.71
CA LEU A 41 -5.02 0.85 -6.58
C LEU A 41 -5.54 -0.61 -6.55
N LEU A 42 -6.85 -0.80 -6.75
CA LEU A 42 -7.45 -2.14 -6.80
C LEU A 42 -6.98 -2.97 -8.00
N ALA A 43 -6.65 -2.34 -9.14
CA ALA A 43 -6.09 -3.04 -10.29
C ALA A 43 -4.68 -3.57 -9.99
N ILE A 44 -3.82 -2.73 -9.38
CA ILE A 44 -2.49 -3.15 -8.93
C ILE A 44 -2.58 -4.33 -7.95
N ALA A 45 -3.54 -4.29 -7.02
CA ALA A 45 -3.77 -5.39 -6.08
C ALA A 45 -4.36 -6.65 -6.74
N ALA A 46 -5.14 -6.51 -7.82
CA ALA A 46 -5.73 -7.64 -8.54
C ALA A 46 -4.72 -8.38 -9.42
N ASP A 47 -3.69 -7.67 -9.89
CA ASP A 47 -2.58 -8.26 -10.66
C ASP A 47 -1.56 -9.00 -9.77
N ALA A 48 -1.71 -8.90 -8.45
CA ALA A 48 -0.89 -9.64 -7.49
C ALA A 48 -1.30 -11.12 -7.38
N ASP A 49 -0.39 -11.97 -6.89
CA ASP A 49 -0.71 -13.35 -6.54
C ASP A 49 -1.86 -13.38 -5.52
N PRO A 50 -2.98 -14.09 -5.80
CA PRO A 50 -4.11 -14.18 -4.88
C PRO A 50 -3.72 -14.64 -3.47
N ASN A 51 -2.69 -15.49 -3.37
CA ASN A 51 -2.24 -16.04 -2.10
C ASN A 51 -1.38 -15.06 -1.29
N LEU A 52 -0.90 -13.97 -1.91
CA LEU A 52 -0.08 -12.98 -1.22
C LEU A 52 -0.83 -12.37 -0.04
N PHE A 53 -2.10 -12.03 -0.23
CA PHE A 53 -2.92 -11.39 0.81
C PHE A 53 -3.48 -12.36 1.85
N ASP A 54 -3.31 -13.65 1.62
CA ASP A 54 -3.62 -14.72 2.58
C ASP A 54 -2.39 -15.13 3.39
N ASP A 55 -1.18 -14.68 3.01
CA ASP A 55 0.02 -14.80 3.84
C ASP A 55 -0.16 -14.04 5.17
N PRO A 56 0.14 -14.65 6.32
CA PRO A 56 0.09 -14.00 7.63
C PRO A 56 0.80 -12.64 7.69
N ILE A 57 1.87 -12.46 6.91
CA ILE A 57 2.66 -11.23 6.82
C ILE A 57 1.86 -10.10 6.18
N PHE A 58 1.06 -10.39 5.15
CA PHE A 58 0.30 -9.39 4.40
C PHE A 58 -1.20 -9.42 4.69
N PHE A 59 -1.64 -10.25 5.63
CA PHE A 59 -3.05 -10.44 5.95
C PHE A 59 -3.78 -9.11 6.25
N LYS A 60 -3.14 -8.23 7.02
CA LYS A 60 -3.68 -6.90 7.36
C LYS A 60 -3.79 -6.00 6.12
N LEU A 61 -2.79 -6.02 5.24
CA LEU A 61 -2.84 -5.33 3.94
C LEU A 61 -4.01 -5.87 3.08
N GLY A 62 -4.20 -7.20 3.06
CA GLY A 62 -5.32 -7.85 2.40
C GLY A 62 -6.68 -7.44 2.97
N GLN A 63 -6.79 -7.24 4.28
CA GLN A 63 -8.01 -6.72 4.91
C GLN A 63 -8.30 -5.25 4.52
N LEU A 64 -7.26 -4.42 4.43
CA LEU A 64 -7.38 -3.02 4.03
C LEU A 64 -7.84 -2.90 2.57
N ILE A 65 -7.25 -3.68 1.66
CA ILE A 65 -7.63 -3.72 0.23
C ILE A 65 -9.08 -4.21 0.06
N ARG A 66 -9.49 -5.26 0.79
CA ARG A 66 -10.88 -5.73 0.80
C ARG A 66 -11.84 -4.66 1.30
N SER A 67 -11.47 -3.95 2.36
CA SER A 67 -12.25 -2.84 2.89
C SER A 67 -12.40 -1.71 1.86
N LEU A 68 -11.31 -1.36 1.16
CA LEU A 68 -11.32 -0.36 0.10
C LEU A 68 -12.28 -0.74 -1.05
N LYS A 69 -12.28 -2.01 -1.46
CA LYS A 69 -13.20 -2.56 -2.47
C LYS A 69 -14.67 -2.43 -2.03
N THR A 70 -14.97 -2.64 -0.75
CA THR A 70 -16.33 -2.45 -0.21
C THR A 70 -16.77 -1.00 -0.28
N HIS A 71 -15.88 -0.07 0.09
CA HIS A 71 -16.19 1.37 0.06
C HIS A 71 -16.38 1.89 -1.37
N LEU A 72 -15.64 1.36 -2.36
CA LEU A 72 -15.88 1.68 -3.77
C LEU A 72 -17.28 1.26 -4.22
N LYS A 73 -17.74 0.07 -3.84
CA LYS A 73 -19.10 -0.39 -4.18
C LYS A 73 -20.18 0.48 -3.54
N GLU A 74 -19.95 0.96 -2.32
CA GLU A 74 -20.87 1.91 -1.65
C GLU A 74 -20.91 3.26 -2.39
N LEU A 75 -19.74 3.74 -2.83
CA LEU A 75 -19.59 4.96 -3.64
C LEU A 75 -20.38 4.85 -4.96
N GLU A 76 -20.24 3.74 -5.68
CA GLU A 76 -20.95 3.48 -6.94
C GLU A 76 -22.47 3.41 -6.75
N LYS A 77 -22.95 2.86 -5.61
CA LYS A 77 -24.37 2.83 -5.27
C LYS A 77 -24.94 4.18 -4.83
N SER A 78 -24.09 5.14 -4.50
CA SER A 78 -24.47 6.45 -3.94
C SER A 78 -24.55 7.58 -4.97
N GLN A 79 -24.67 7.25 -6.27
CA GLN A 79 -24.63 8.20 -7.38
C GLN A 79 -25.83 9.16 -7.46
N ASP A 80 -26.90 8.95 -6.69
CA ASP A 80 -28.03 9.89 -6.65
C ASP A 80 -27.57 11.28 -6.14
N HIS A 81 -28.18 12.36 -6.62
CA HIS A 81 -27.78 13.74 -6.28
C HIS A 81 -28.43 14.31 -5.01
N SER A 82 -28.94 13.46 -4.12
CA SER A 82 -29.53 13.92 -2.86
C SER A 82 -28.48 14.48 -1.90
N PHE A 83 -28.85 15.43 -1.04
CA PHE A 83 -27.93 15.92 0.02
C PHE A 83 -27.44 14.79 0.95
N ARG A 84 -28.26 13.76 1.18
CA ARG A 84 -27.89 12.58 1.97
C ARG A 84 -26.80 11.75 1.27
N SER A 85 -26.88 11.59 -0.05
CA SER A 85 -25.86 10.88 -0.82
C SER A 85 -24.57 11.71 -0.95
N LEU A 86 -24.65 13.04 -1.05
CA LEU A 86 -23.48 13.90 -0.99
C LEU A 86 -22.72 13.76 0.35
N LEU A 87 -23.43 13.79 1.48
CA LEU A 87 -22.81 13.59 2.80
C LEU A 87 -22.24 12.17 2.97
N ARG A 88 -22.98 11.14 2.54
CA ARG A 88 -22.46 9.75 2.53
C ARG A 88 -21.20 9.64 1.69
N ARG A 89 -21.19 10.23 0.49
CA ARG A 89 -20.03 10.25 -0.40
C ARG A 89 -18.82 10.89 0.26
N GLN A 90 -19.00 12.02 0.96
CA GLN A 90 -17.89 12.65 1.69
C GLN A 90 -17.37 11.81 2.86
N ILE A 91 -18.27 11.19 3.64
CA ILE A 91 -17.88 10.26 4.70
C ILE A 91 -17.11 9.07 4.11
N THR A 92 -17.58 8.52 2.99
CA THR A 92 -16.90 7.41 2.32
C THR A 92 -15.54 7.84 1.78
N TYR A 93 -15.39 9.04 1.22
CA TYR A 93 -14.08 9.55 0.81
C TYR A 93 -13.11 9.74 1.97
N TYR A 94 -13.60 10.27 3.10
CA TYR A 94 -12.77 10.37 4.31
C TYR A 94 -12.29 8.98 4.75
N LYS A 95 -13.18 7.97 4.79
CA LYS A 95 -12.80 6.59 5.12
C LYS A 95 -11.80 6.01 4.13
N VAL A 96 -11.97 6.27 2.84
CA VAL A 96 -11.04 5.86 1.77
C VAL A 96 -9.66 6.50 1.98
N SER A 97 -9.60 7.79 2.31
CA SER A 97 -8.34 8.47 2.64
C SER A 97 -7.68 7.87 3.88
N GLN A 98 -8.45 7.58 4.94
CA GLN A 98 -7.94 6.89 6.14
C GLN A 98 -7.41 5.49 5.83
N LEU A 99 -8.07 4.74 4.94
CA LEU A 99 -7.56 3.46 4.47
C LEU A 99 -6.26 3.63 3.68
N GLY A 100 -6.11 4.68 2.88
CA GLY A 100 -4.86 5.02 2.23
C GLY A 100 -3.71 5.21 3.22
N TYR A 101 -3.92 5.99 4.28
CA TYR A 101 -2.93 6.15 5.35
C TYR A 101 -2.56 4.82 6.01
N ALA A 102 -3.55 3.97 6.29
CA ALA A 102 -3.31 2.67 6.90
C ALA A 102 -2.55 1.71 5.97
N ILE A 103 -2.86 1.71 4.67
CA ILE A 103 -2.15 0.92 3.65
C ILE A 103 -0.70 1.39 3.54
N GLU A 104 -0.47 2.70 3.48
CA GLU A 104 0.86 3.30 3.43
C GLU A 104 1.68 2.90 4.66
N ALA A 105 1.12 3.05 5.86
CA ALA A 105 1.81 2.70 7.10
C ALA A 105 2.16 1.21 7.19
N GLU A 106 1.25 0.32 6.76
CA GLU A 106 1.49 -1.12 6.77
C GLU A 106 2.60 -1.53 5.79
N ILE A 107 2.58 -0.96 4.58
CA ILE A 107 3.62 -1.21 3.57
C ILE A 107 4.97 -0.70 4.05
N GLN A 108 5.01 0.51 4.61
CA GLN A 108 6.24 1.11 5.14
C GLN A 108 6.81 0.26 6.28
N ALA A 109 5.98 -0.19 7.22
CA ALA A 109 6.41 -1.06 8.31
C ALA A 109 7.02 -2.39 7.83
N TYR A 110 6.43 -2.99 6.79
CA TYR A 110 7.01 -4.19 6.18
C TYR A 110 8.37 -3.90 5.53
N LEU A 111 8.43 -2.83 4.73
CA LEU A 111 9.64 -2.41 4.02
C LEU A 111 10.79 -2.10 4.98
N ASP A 112 10.53 -1.36 6.06
CA ASP A 112 11.51 -1.02 7.08
C ASP A 112 11.97 -2.28 7.83
N GLY A 113 11.03 -3.16 8.19
CA GLY A 113 11.32 -4.44 8.83
C GLY A 113 12.14 -5.40 7.96
N ASP A 114 11.96 -5.37 6.64
CA ASP A 114 12.80 -6.12 5.70
C ASP A 114 14.19 -5.51 5.57
N THR A 115 14.31 -4.18 5.49
CA THR A 115 15.60 -3.47 5.45
C THR A 115 16.42 -3.74 6.70
N VAL A 116 15.81 -3.65 7.89
CA VAL A 116 16.50 -3.95 9.16
C VAL A 116 16.95 -5.41 9.22
N ARG A 117 16.10 -6.36 8.81
CA ARG A 117 16.48 -7.78 8.77
C ARG A 117 17.63 -8.02 7.80
N ASN A 118 17.60 -7.40 6.63
CA ASN A 118 18.68 -7.49 5.64
C ASN A 118 19.99 -6.91 6.20
N LEU A 119 19.93 -5.74 6.84
CA LEU A 119 21.07 -5.09 7.49
C LEU A 119 21.69 -6.00 8.55
N VAL A 120 20.89 -6.49 9.51
CA VAL A 120 21.37 -7.36 10.60
C VAL A 120 22.01 -8.62 10.04
N LYS A 121 21.32 -9.27 9.09
CA LYS A 121 21.80 -10.50 8.47
C LYS A 121 23.13 -10.28 7.74
N THR A 122 23.23 -9.28 6.88
CA THR A 122 24.45 -9.02 6.09
C THR A 122 25.62 -8.59 6.98
N LEU A 123 25.39 -7.80 8.04
CA LEU A 123 26.45 -7.44 8.98
C LEU A 123 26.98 -8.63 9.79
N GLN A 124 26.12 -9.61 10.10
CA GLN A 124 26.50 -10.81 10.86
C GLN A 124 27.12 -11.92 9.99
N GLU A 125 26.65 -12.08 8.76
CA GLU A 125 26.93 -13.27 7.95
C GLU A 125 27.84 -13.03 6.74
N SER A 126 28.01 -11.77 6.28
CA SER A 126 28.83 -11.47 5.11
C SER A 126 30.26 -11.10 5.52
N ASP A 127 31.26 -11.69 4.85
CA ASP A 127 32.65 -11.25 4.93
C ASP A 127 32.98 -10.15 3.91
N ASP A 128 32.04 -9.81 3.02
CA ASP A 128 32.21 -8.78 2.00
C ASP A 128 31.87 -7.39 2.56
N GLU A 129 32.91 -6.62 2.86
CA GLU A 129 32.79 -5.23 3.34
C GLU A 129 32.01 -4.32 2.37
N ASN A 130 32.10 -4.54 1.05
CA ASN A 130 31.33 -3.74 0.10
C ASN A 130 29.83 -4.04 0.19
N GLN A 131 29.45 -5.28 0.46
CA GLN A 131 28.05 -5.62 0.70
C GLN A 131 27.53 -5.00 2.00
N LYS A 132 28.34 -4.99 3.07
CA LYS A 132 28.00 -4.32 4.33
C LYS A 132 27.76 -2.84 4.14
N VAL A 133 28.66 -2.15 3.42
CA VAL A 133 28.49 -0.72 3.09
C VAL A 133 27.22 -0.51 2.27
N LYS A 134 26.93 -1.36 1.28
CA LYS A 134 25.73 -1.24 0.46
C LYS A 134 24.42 -1.34 1.26
N VAL A 135 24.32 -2.28 2.21
CA VAL A 135 23.11 -2.40 3.04
C VAL A 135 22.99 -1.28 4.06
N LEU A 136 24.10 -0.70 4.50
CA LEU A 136 24.12 0.50 5.35
C LEU A 136 23.61 1.73 4.58
N ASP A 137 24.06 1.93 3.35
CA ASP A 137 23.55 3.00 2.47
C ASP A 137 22.04 2.86 2.19
N GLU A 138 21.56 1.63 2.00
CA GLU A 138 20.12 1.37 1.80
C GLU A 138 19.31 1.68 3.06
N PHE A 139 19.84 1.35 4.24
CA PHE A 139 19.23 1.70 5.52
C PHE A 139 19.21 3.20 5.76
N GLU A 140 20.31 3.91 5.52
CA GLU A 140 20.40 5.36 5.68
C GLU A 140 19.38 6.11 4.81
N LYS A 141 19.17 5.67 3.56
CA LYS A 141 18.17 6.28 2.66
C LYS A 141 16.72 6.14 3.12
N ARG A 142 16.45 5.29 4.12
CA ARG A 142 15.12 5.03 4.66
C ARG A 142 14.89 5.65 6.04
N LEU A 143 15.92 6.23 6.66
CA LEU A 143 15.78 7.09 7.85
C LEU A 143 15.23 8.47 7.49
#